data_AF-A0A5T2C2S8-F1
#
_entry.id   AF-A0A5T2C2S8-F1
#
_cell.length_a   1.000
_cell.length_b   1.000
_cell.length_c   1.000
_cell.angle_alpha   90.00
_cell.angle_beta   90.00
_cell.angle_gamma   90.00
#
_symmetry.space_group_name_H-M   'P 1'
#
loop_
_entity.id
_entity.type
_entity.pdbx_description
1 polymer ?
#
loop_
_entity_poly.entity_id
_entity_poly.type
_entity_poly.pdbx_seq_one_letter_code
_entity_poly.pdbx_strand_id
1 'polypeptide(L)'
;IDFDQINFDLIYSQKKPDISDDKLIFKPSNEELNLQIQNITLKKDNQDINIKGNIFLSMQSHKARIQISSLKSPDEIFTWGQFFGGLNQYFIKNEEGMFIMDLHYDSDAKTQLKINGNEFTDINLN
;
A
#
# COMPACT_ATOMS: atom_id res chain seq x y z
N ILE A 1 -1.01 -3.19 -15.12
CA ILE A 1 0.05 -3.85 -14.32
C ILE A 1 -0.39 -5.28 -14.21
N ASP A 2 0.37 -6.20 -14.76
CA ASP A 2 -0.01 -7.62 -14.81
C ASP A 2 0.82 -8.39 -13.78
N PHE A 3 0.11 -9.03 -12.86
CA PHE A 3 0.66 -9.92 -11.83
C PHE A 3 0.35 -11.35 -12.21
N ASP A 4 1.30 -12.26 -11.99
CA ASP A 4 1.14 -13.68 -12.34
C ASP A 4 0.13 -14.36 -11.42
N GLN A 5 0.08 -13.94 -10.15
CA GLN A 5 -0.89 -14.39 -9.16
C GLN A 5 -1.09 -13.33 -8.07
N ILE A 6 -2.32 -13.24 -7.56
CA ILE A 6 -2.69 -12.38 -6.42
C ILE A 6 -3.38 -13.28 -5.39
N ASN A 7 -2.79 -13.42 -4.20
CA ASN A 7 -3.44 -14.07 -3.05
C ASN A 7 -3.62 -13.03 -1.95
N PHE A 8 -4.83 -12.90 -1.39
CA PHE A 8 -5.11 -11.96 -0.31
C PHE A 8 -6.16 -12.48 0.68
N ASP A 9 -5.94 -12.17 1.96
CA ASP A 9 -6.97 -12.25 3.00
C ASP A 9 -7.33 -10.82 3.43
N LEU A 10 -8.61 -10.46 3.32
CA LEU A 10 -9.13 -9.17 3.81
C LEU A 10 -9.93 -9.41 5.09
N ILE A 11 -9.35 -9.06 6.24
CA ILE A 11 -10.00 -9.18 7.55
C ILE A 11 -10.68 -7.85 7.89
N TYR A 12 -12.01 -7.87 7.89
CA TYR A 12 -12.84 -6.73 8.29
C TYR A 12 -13.18 -6.78 9.77
N SER A 13 -12.91 -5.68 10.49
CA SER A 13 -13.18 -5.59 11.93
C SER A 13 -14.60 -5.12 12.28
N GLN A 14 -15.35 -4.52 11.35
CA GLN A 14 -16.78 -4.17 11.51
C GLN A 14 -17.58 -4.37 10.21
N LYS A 15 -18.93 -4.44 10.37
CA LYS A 15 -19.99 -4.88 9.42
C LYS A 15 -19.57 -4.98 7.94
N LYS A 16 -19.87 -6.13 7.34
CA LYS A 16 -19.68 -6.41 5.90
C LYS A 16 -20.12 -5.21 5.06
N PRO A 17 -19.21 -4.54 4.34
CA PRO A 17 -19.61 -3.53 3.37
C PRO A 17 -20.40 -4.20 2.25
N ASP A 18 -21.31 -3.46 1.61
CA ASP A 18 -21.89 -3.88 0.33
C ASP A 18 -20.77 -3.95 -0.71
N ILE A 19 -20.43 -5.16 -1.13
CA ILE A 19 -19.45 -5.41 -2.19
C ILE A 19 -20.22 -5.35 -3.51
N SER A 20 -19.99 -4.33 -4.33
CA SER A 20 -20.43 -4.28 -5.72
C SER A 20 -19.22 -4.06 -6.62
N ASP A 21 -19.04 -4.94 -7.61
CA ASP A 21 -18.16 -4.82 -8.77
C ASP A 21 -16.74 -4.29 -8.50
N ASP A 22 -15.92 -5.13 -7.86
CA ASP A 22 -14.47 -4.93 -7.67
C ASP A 22 -14.05 -3.68 -6.89
N LYS A 23 -15.00 -2.97 -6.27
CA LYS A 23 -14.75 -1.77 -5.48
C LYS A 23 -15.37 -1.88 -4.10
N LEU A 24 -14.56 -1.59 -3.09
CA LEU A 24 -15.02 -1.38 -1.73
C LEU A 24 -15.61 0.02 -1.64
N ILE A 25 -16.94 0.12 -1.75
CA ILE A 25 -17.66 1.39 -1.62
C ILE A 25 -18.05 1.57 -0.15
N PHE A 26 -17.30 2.42 0.55
CA PHE A 26 -17.65 2.82 1.91
C PHE A 26 -18.58 4.04 1.86
N LYS A 27 -19.80 3.90 2.39
CA LYS A 27 -20.70 5.04 2.63
C LYS A 27 -20.50 5.49 4.07
N PRO A 28 -19.88 6.66 4.32
CA PRO A 28 -19.66 7.11 5.69
C PRO A 28 -20.99 7.53 6.30
N SER A 29 -21.62 6.63 7.05
CA SER A 29 -22.69 6.96 7.99
C SER A 29 -22.17 6.76 9.40
N ASN A 30 -21.42 7.72 9.94
CA ASN A 30 -20.84 7.71 11.31
C ASN A 30 -19.98 6.49 11.70
N GLU A 31 -19.70 5.56 10.79
CA GLU A 31 -18.95 4.34 11.08
C GLU A 31 -17.45 4.53 10.80
N GLU A 32 -16.63 4.00 11.71
CA GLU A 32 -15.18 3.90 11.54
C GLU A 32 -14.84 2.60 10.83
N LEU A 33 -13.99 2.68 9.81
CA LEU A 33 -13.47 1.52 9.12
C LEU A 33 -12.01 1.32 9.51
N ASN A 34 -11.70 0.12 10.00
CA ASN A 34 -10.33 -0.31 10.27
C ASN A 34 -10.05 -1.59 9.49
N LEU A 35 -9.28 -1.46 8.41
CA LEU A 35 -8.89 -2.53 7.50
C LEU A 35 -7.46 -2.94 7.78
N GLN A 36 -7.29 -4.17 8.26
CA GLN A 36 -5.98 -4.78 8.27
C GLN A 36 -5.76 -5.52 6.96
N ILE A 37 -4.73 -5.08 6.24
CA ILE A 37 -4.19 -5.78 5.08
C ILE A 37 -3.16 -6.75 5.62
N GLN A 38 -3.55 -8.03 5.72
CA GLN A 38 -2.67 -9.11 6.13
C GLN A 38 -2.54 -10.10 4.98
N ASN A 39 -1.35 -10.68 4.82
CA ASN A 39 -1.11 -11.81 3.91
C ASN A 39 -1.44 -11.54 2.43
N ILE A 40 -1.26 -10.31 1.93
CA ILE A 40 -1.27 -10.11 0.49
C ILE A 40 0.09 -10.52 -0.05
N THR A 41 0.11 -11.60 -0.82
CA THR A 41 1.29 -12.03 -1.57
C THR A 41 0.96 -11.99 -3.05
N LEU A 42 1.66 -11.11 -3.77
CA LEU A 42 1.63 -11.05 -5.22
C LEU A 42 2.82 -11.85 -5.75
N LYS A 43 2.61 -12.64 -6.79
CA LYS A 43 3.71 -13.29 -7.52
C LYS A 43 3.94 -12.57 -8.83
N LYS A 44 5.22 -12.30 -9.10
CA LYS A 44 5.67 -11.74 -10.38
C LYS A 44 7.06 -12.25 -10.68
N ASP A 45 7.33 -12.77 -11.87
CA ASP A 45 8.68 -13.18 -12.30
C ASP A 45 9.36 -14.15 -11.31
N ASN A 46 8.58 -15.13 -10.84
CA ASN A 46 8.96 -16.20 -9.90
C ASN A 46 9.51 -15.69 -8.55
N GLN A 47 8.93 -14.62 -8.02
CA GLN A 47 9.21 -14.12 -6.67
C GLN A 47 7.92 -13.64 -6.01
N ASP A 48 7.96 -13.66 -4.68
CA ASP A 48 6.89 -13.17 -3.83
C ASP A 48 7.11 -11.68 -3.50
N ILE A 49 6.07 -10.89 -3.70
CA ILE A 49 5.95 -9.50 -3.25
C ILE A 49 4.91 -9.50 -2.15
N ASN A 50 5.33 -9.17 -0.94
CA ASN A 50 4.47 -9.19 0.22
C ASN A 50 3.97 -7.77 0.52
N ILE A 51 2.67 -7.63 0.75
CA ILE A 51 2.04 -6.37 1.10
C ILE A 51 1.30 -6.59 2.42
N LYS A 52 1.59 -5.71 3.38
CA LYS A 52 0.87 -5.65 4.65
C LYS A 52 0.56 -4.20 4.98
N GLY A 53 -0.47 -3.97 5.77
CA GLY A 53 -0.84 -2.61 6.11
C GLY A 53 -2.05 -2.48 6.99
N ASN A 54 -2.35 -1.24 7.32
CA ASN A 54 -3.56 -0.85 8.01
C ASN A 54 -4.12 0.41 7.35
N ILE A 55 -5.42 0.42 7.10
CA ILE A 55 -6.15 1.59 6.62
C ILE A 55 -7.25 1.88 7.64
N PHE A 56 -7.20 3.09 8.21
CA PHE A 56 -8.22 3.64 9.06
C PHE A 56 -8.95 4.76 8.33
N LEU A 57 -10.27 4.68 8.25
CA LEU A 57 -11.12 5.72 7.67
C LEU A 57 -12.23 6.07 8.66
N SER A 58 -12.35 7.35 8.98
CA SER A 58 -13.50 7.93 9.69
C SER A 58 -13.95 9.20 8.95
N MET A 59 -15.00 9.88 9.43
CA MET A 59 -15.41 11.17 8.85
C MET A 59 -14.39 12.30 9.05
N GLN A 60 -13.55 12.19 10.08
CA GLN A 60 -12.68 13.29 10.53
C GLN A 60 -11.19 12.96 10.29
N SER A 61 -10.86 11.68 10.15
CA SER A 61 -9.49 11.21 10.07
C SER A 61 -9.36 10.01 9.14
N HIS A 62 -8.35 10.04 8.30
CA HIS A 62 -8.01 8.98 7.37
C HIS A 62 -6.51 8.73 7.49
N LYS A 63 -6.15 7.48 7.79
CA LYS A 63 -4.76 7.07 7.95
C LYS A 63 -4.52 5.80 7.17
N ALA A 64 -3.39 5.72 6.50
CA ALA A 64 -2.96 4.50 5.85
C ALA A 64 -1.48 4.25 6.14
N ARG A 65 -1.15 2.99 6.43
CA ARG A 65 0.22 2.51 6.47
C ARG A 65 0.28 1.25 5.65
N ILE A 66 1.06 1.25 4.57
CA ILE A 66 1.25 0.10 3.68
C ILE A 66 2.75 -0.15 3.58
N GLN A 67 3.16 -1.38 3.84
CA GLN A 67 4.52 -1.85 3.61
C GLN A 67 4.52 -2.85 2.47
N ILE A 68 5.41 -2.65 1.51
CA ILE A 68 5.65 -3.57 0.39
C ILE A 68 7.07 -4.12 0.56
N SER A 69 7.23 -5.44 0.49
CA SER A 69 8.55 -6.08 0.54
C SER A 69 8.77 -7.12 -0.55
N SER A 70 10.02 -7.21 -1.02
CA SER A 70 10.45 -8.18 -2.02
C SER A 70 11.89 -8.64 -1.78
N LEU A 71 12.24 -9.81 -2.32
CA LEU A 71 13.62 -10.33 -2.28
C LEU A 71 14.49 -9.81 -3.44
N LYS A 72 13.92 -9.61 -4.62
CA LYS A 72 14.66 -8.98 -5.74
C LYS A 72 14.51 -7.47 -5.71
N SER A 73 15.40 -6.79 -6.43
CA SER A 73 15.35 -5.35 -6.55
C SER A 73 14.04 -4.91 -7.21
N PRO A 74 13.47 -3.75 -6.83
CA PRO A 74 12.21 -3.25 -7.41
C PRO A 74 12.25 -3.08 -8.91
N ASP A 75 13.41 -2.75 -9.50
CA ASP A 75 13.56 -2.58 -10.95
C ASP A 75 13.45 -3.90 -11.72
N GLU A 76 13.80 -5.03 -11.09
CA GLU A 76 13.61 -6.37 -11.66
C GLU A 76 12.14 -6.81 -11.63
N ILE A 77 11.31 -6.14 -10.82
CA ILE A 77 9.89 -6.45 -10.63
C ILE A 77 9.02 -5.47 -11.44
N PHE A 78 9.30 -4.18 -11.28
CA PHE A 78 8.53 -3.08 -11.83
C PHE A 78 9.38 -2.41 -12.90
N THR A 79 9.53 -3.06 -14.05
CA THR A 79 10.34 -2.55 -15.16
C THR A 79 9.90 -1.17 -15.65
N TRP A 80 8.62 -0.82 -15.52
CA TRP A 80 8.11 0.52 -15.79
C TRP A 80 8.66 1.58 -14.80
N GLY A 81 9.04 1.18 -13.59
CA GLY A 81 9.61 2.05 -12.55
C GLY A 81 10.94 2.68 -12.95
N GLN A 82 11.65 2.09 -13.90
CA GLN A 82 12.84 2.67 -14.52
C GLN A 82 12.53 3.92 -15.37
N PHE A 83 11.32 4.00 -15.94
CA PHE A 83 10.92 5.10 -16.83
C PHE A 83 10.31 6.30 -16.08
N PHE A 84 9.84 6.11 -14.84
CA PHE A 84 9.19 7.15 -14.03
C PHE A 84 10.05 7.63 -12.85
N GLY A 85 11.37 7.59 -13.00
CA GLY A 85 12.28 8.21 -12.05
C GLY A 85 12.61 7.37 -10.81
N GLY A 86 12.58 6.05 -10.91
CA GLY A 86 13.22 5.17 -9.93
C GLY A 86 12.30 4.78 -8.78
N LEU A 87 11.35 3.87 -9.03
CA LEU A 87 10.59 3.25 -7.95
C LEU A 87 11.52 2.62 -6.90
N ASN A 88 12.67 2.11 -7.35
CA ASN A 88 13.76 1.57 -6.54
C ASN A 88 14.31 2.54 -5.48
N GLN A 89 14.30 3.86 -5.71
CA GLN A 89 14.83 4.84 -4.77
C GLN A 89 14.01 4.92 -3.49
N TYR A 90 12.78 4.42 -3.56
CA TYR A 90 11.84 4.34 -2.46
C TYR A 90 11.87 2.99 -1.75
N PHE A 91 12.78 2.08 -2.11
CA PHE A 91 12.99 0.86 -1.34
C PHE A 91 14.29 0.93 -0.57
N ILE A 92 14.21 0.71 0.74
CA ILE A 92 15.37 0.52 1.60
C ILE A 92 15.65 -0.98 1.68
N LYS A 93 16.91 -1.37 1.49
CA LYS A 93 17.35 -2.74 1.73
C LYS A 93 17.62 -2.93 3.22
N ASN A 94 16.90 -3.84 3.87
CA ASN A 94 17.13 -4.16 5.28
C ASN A 94 18.34 -5.10 5.46
N GLU A 95 18.69 -5.39 6.71
CA GLU A 95 19.82 -6.25 7.06
C GLU A 95 19.67 -7.70 6.57
N GLU A 96 18.42 -8.18 6.43
CA GLU A 96 18.10 -9.51 5.90
C GLU A 96 18.16 -9.57 4.36
N GLY A 97 18.47 -8.44 3.72
CA GLY A 97 18.59 -8.32 2.27
C GLY A 97 17.26 -8.13 1.54
N MET A 98 16.14 -7.96 2.25
CA MET A 98 14.85 -7.62 1.67
C MET A 98 14.77 -6.14 1.30
N PHE A 99 14.17 -5.84 0.16
CA PHE A 99 13.81 -4.49 -0.24
C PHE A 99 12.45 -4.15 0.37
N ILE A 100 12.36 -3.01 1.05
CA ILE A 100 11.16 -2.57 1.76
C ILE A 100 10.81 -1.14 1.37
N MET A 101 9.54 -0.91 1.03
CA MET A 101 8.96 0.43 0.86
C MET A 101 7.81 0.61 1.85
N ASP A 102 7.89 1.66 2.66
CA ASP A 102 6.86 2.06 3.62
C ASP A 102 6.13 3.30 3.11
N LEU A 103 4.83 3.17 2.87
CA LEU A 103 3.92 4.24 2.49
C LEU A 103 3.05 4.62 3.69
N HIS A 104 3.06 5.90 4.04
CA HIS A 104 2.29 6.43 5.17
C HIS A 104 1.46 7.63 4.72
N TYR A 105 0.21 7.67 5.16
CA TYR A 105 -0.70 8.80 4.99
C TYR A 105 -1.40 9.09 6.30
N ASP A 106 -1.47 10.37 6.68
CA ASP A 106 -2.23 10.86 7.83
C ASP A 106 -2.89 12.20 7.48
N SER A 107 -4.22 12.25 7.55
CA SER A 107 -4.97 13.48 7.30
C SER A 107 -4.95 14.47 8.47
N ASP A 108 -4.73 14.01 9.69
CA ASP A 108 -4.75 14.86 10.90
C ASP A 108 -3.51 15.75 10.95
N ALA A 109 -2.38 15.18 10.52
CA ALA A 109 -1.10 15.86 10.43
C ALA A 109 -0.91 16.41 9.00
N LYS A 110 -1.68 17.45 8.62
CA LYS A 110 -1.65 18.10 7.28
C LYS A 110 -1.45 17.09 6.13
N THR A 111 -2.48 16.45 5.59
CA THR A 111 -2.45 15.59 4.38
C THR A 111 -1.05 15.31 3.82
N GLN A 112 -0.29 14.46 4.51
CA GLN A 112 1.14 14.23 4.24
C GLN A 112 1.32 12.79 3.77
N LEU A 113 1.75 12.60 2.52
CA LEU A 113 2.29 11.32 2.09
C LEU A 113 3.75 11.25 2.55
N LYS A 114 4.12 10.17 3.25
CA LYS A 114 5.50 9.86 3.56
C LYS A 114 5.91 8.54 2.92
N ILE A 115 7.08 8.52 2.30
CA ILE A 115 7.70 7.33 1.73
C ILE A 115 9.01 7.07 2.48
N ASN A 116 9.11 5.95 3.17
CA ASN A 116 10.22 5.61 4.07
C ASN A 116 10.55 6.73 5.07
N GLY A 117 9.52 7.40 5.59
CA GLY A 117 9.68 8.52 6.53
C GLY A 117 10.00 9.87 5.89
N ASN A 118 10.28 9.93 4.58
CA ASN A 118 10.49 11.19 3.86
C ASN A 118 9.14 11.80 3.45
N GLU A 119 8.93 13.07 3.77
CA GLU A 119 7.70 13.81 3.49
C GLU A 119 7.64 14.29 2.04
N PHE A 120 6.46 14.13 1.42
CA PHE A 120 6.15 14.65 0.08
C PHE A 120 5.00 15.63 0.21
N THR A 121 5.29 16.92 0.08
CA THR A 121 4.32 18.00 0.33
C THR A 121 3.65 18.55 -0.93
N ASP A 122 4.17 18.23 -2.13
CA ASP A 122 3.69 18.78 -3.41
C ASP A 122 3.57 17.70 -4.50
N ILE A 123 2.71 16.70 -4.29
CA ILE A 123 2.37 15.75 -5.36
C ILE A 123 1.29 16.41 -6.22
N ASN A 124 1.70 17.13 -7.26
CA ASN A 124 0.79 17.63 -8.27
C ASN A 124 0.36 16.45 -9.16
N LEU A 125 -0.88 15.96 -8.98
CA LEU A 125 -1.46 14.83 -9.71
C LEU A 125 -2.13 15.25 -11.04
N ASN A 126 -1.75 16.40 -11.60
CA ASN A 126 -2.27 16.91 -12.87
C ASN A 126 -1.72 16.15 -14.08
#